data_AF-A0A951M8N9-F1
#
_entry.id   AF-A0A951M8N9-F1
#
_cell.length_a   1.000
_cell.length_b   1.000
_cell.length_c   1.000
_cell.angle_alpha   90.00
_cell.angle_beta   90.00
_cell.angle_gamma   90.00
#
_symmetry.space_group_name_H-M   'P 1'
#
loop_
_entity.id
_entity.type
_entity.pdbx_description
1 polymer ?
#
loop_
_entity_poly.entity_id
_entity_poly.type
_entity_poly.pdbx_seq_one_letter_code
_entity_poly.pdbx_strand_id
1 'polypeptide(L)'
;MTLTTVLRDLGVLLLMAAWVVAAHVGSSGWGNADFNAVVAVAPIAAAVLMALWRMPAWWVRAAGVLALGALLVWLWPALRHNVALLYYLQHLGIHVALGVFFGKTLLGPGEALITRMARRIFTHELSERKVRYTRNVTLAWTIFFFANALVSTLLFIWAPPTVWSVHANLLTGPLLGVMFLAEYICRLCVLPPHERPGIAAVVQAYRRESAQRSAGHTLP
;
A
#
# COMPACT_ATOMS: atom_id res chain seq x y z
N MET A 1 -23.52 14.03 2.39
CA MET A 1 -22.46 13.68 3.37
C MET A 1 -22.86 14.26 4.71
N THR A 2 -22.74 13.52 5.80
CA THR A 2 -23.01 14.04 7.16
C THR A 2 -21.79 14.78 7.67
N LEU A 3 -21.96 15.79 8.54
CA LEU A 3 -20.85 16.54 9.16
C LEU A 3 -19.81 15.60 9.79
N THR A 4 -20.26 14.50 10.41
CA THR A 4 -19.42 13.46 10.98
C THR A 4 -18.52 12.76 9.96
N THR A 5 -19.00 12.51 8.73
CA THR A 5 -18.18 11.93 7.66
C THR A 5 -17.10 12.90 7.20
N VAL A 6 -17.43 14.18 7.03
CA VAL A 6 -16.46 15.21 6.62
C VAL A 6 -15.37 15.38 7.68
N LEU A 7 -15.74 15.49 8.96
CA LEU A 7 -14.78 15.64 10.05
C LEU A 7 -13.85 14.42 10.17
N ARG A 8 -14.41 13.21 10.04
CA ARG A 8 -13.62 11.97 10.05
C ARG A 8 -12.62 11.94 8.88
N ASP A 9 -13.09 12.21 7.66
CA ASP A 9 -12.26 12.13 6.47
C ASP A 9 -11.16 13.21 6.51
N LEU A 10 -11.48 14.41 6.99
CA LEU A 10 -10.48 15.47 7.26
C LEU A 10 -9.45 15.03 8.31
N GLY A 11 -9.90 14.42 9.41
CA GLY A 11 -9.03 13.90 10.45
C GLY A 11 -8.04 12.86 9.92
N VAL A 12 -8.50 11.94 9.07
CA VAL A 12 -7.64 10.94 8.41
C VAL A 12 -6.59 11.62 7.52
N LEU A 13 -6.99 12.61 6.72
CA LEU A 13 -6.06 13.34 5.85
C LEU A 13 -4.98 14.08 6.65
N LEU A 14 -5.36 14.73 7.75
CA LEU A 14 -4.41 15.41 8.64
C LEU A 14 -3.43 14.42 9.30
N LEU A 15 -3.93 13.25 9.73
CA LEU A 15 -3.07 12.19 10.28
C LEU A 15 -2.09 11.65 9.24
N MET A 16 -2.53 11.44 7.99
CA MET A 16 -1.65 11.03 6.91
C MET A 16 -0.59 12.08 6.60
N ALA A 17 -0.96 13.37 6.56
CA ALA A 17 -0.02 14.46 6.35
C ALA A 17 1.00 14.55 7.50
N ALA A 18 0.54 14.48 8.75
CA ALA A 18 1.41 14.46 9.92
C ALA A 18 2.37 13.27 9.89
N TRP A 19 1.90 12.10 9.46
CA TRP A 19 2.74 10.92 9.28
C TRP A 19 3.83 11.11 8.23
N VAL A 20 3.49 11.66 7.06
CA VAL A 20 4.45 11.94 5.98
C VAL A 20 5.53 12.92 6.46
N VAL A 21 5.14 13.97 7.18
CA VAL A 21 6.07 14.95 7.75
C VAL A 21 6.98 14.28 8.79
N ALA A 22 6.42 13.50 9.72
CA ALA A 22 7.19 12.79 10.73
C ALA A 22 8.19 11.80 10.11
N ALA A 23 7.76 11.06 9.08
CA ALA A 23 8.62 10.14 8.34
C ALA A 23 9.75 10.89 7.61
N HIS A 24 9.47 12.04 7.02
CA HIS A 24 10.49 12.87 6.37
C HIS A 24 11.53 13.41 7.36
N VAL A 25 11.06 14.02 8.45
CA VAL A 25 11.93 14.56 9.50
C VAL A 25 12.79 13.43 10.10
N GLY A 26 12.18 12.30 10.44
CA GLY A 26 12.90 11.20 11.07
C GLY A 26 13.94 10.54 10.17
N SER A 27 13.61 10.39 8.89
CA SER A 27 14.50 9.75 7.92
C SER A 27 15.58 10.66 7.34
N SER A 28 15.40 11.97 7.41
CA SER A 28 16.41 12.96 6.97
C SER A 28 17.50 13.23 8.01
N GLY A 29 17.40 12.62 9.20
CA GLY A 29 18.37 12.78 10.30
C GLY A 29 18.08 13.94 11.25
N TRP A 30 16.90 14.55 11.14
CA TRP A 30 16.50 15.69 11.98
C TRP A 30 15.65 15.22 13.17
N GLY A 31 15.75 15.93 14.29
CA GLY A 31 14.94 15.67 15.48
C GLY A 31 15.49 14.59 16.41
N ASN A 32 14.64 14.11 17.33
CA ASN A 32 15.03 13.15 18.35
C ASN A 32 15.05 11.72 17.79
N ALA A 33 16.21 11.06 17.89
CA ALA A 33 16.40 9.71 17.34
C ALA A 33 15.48 8.65 17.97
N ASP A 34 15.19 8.75 19.27
CA ASP A 34 14.27 7.83 19.94
C ASP A 34 12.85 8.02 19.41
N PHE A 35 12.38 9.27 19.33
CA PHE A 35 11.06 9.58 18.77
C PHE A 35 10.93 9.08 17.32
N ASN A 36 11.92 9.36 16.49
CA ASN A 36 11.92 8.94 15.09
C ASN A 36 11.93 7.41 14.94
N ALA A 37 12.68 6.71 15.79
CA ALA A 37 12.68 5.25 15.83
C ALA A 37 11.32 4.70 16.28
N VAL A 38 10.65 5.32 17.26
CA VAL A 38 9.29 4.95 17.67
C VAL A 38 8.34 5.09 16.48
N VAL A 39 8.36 6.22 15.78
CA VAL A 39 7.50 6.46 14.61
C VAL A 39 7.78 5.43 13.53
N ALA A 40 9.04 5.10 13.23
CA ALA A 40 9.38 4.09 12.23
C ALA A 40 8.86 2.69 12.59
N VAL A 41 8.95 2.30 13.87
CA VAL A 41 8.65 0.93 14.32
C VAL A 41 7.16 0.74 14.63
N ALA A 42 6.45 1.81 15.03
CA ALA A 42 5.07 1.74 15.49
C ALA A 42 4.10 1.01 14.53
N PRO A 43 4.11 1.21 13.20
CA PRO A 43 3.19 0.52 12.29
C PRO A 43 3.45 -0.99 12.24
N ILE A 44 4.72 -1.38 12.28
CA ILE A 44 5.14 -2.78 12.26
C ILE A 44 4.75 -3.44 13.58
N ALA A 45 5.05 -2.80 14.71
CA ALA A 45 4.65 -3.27 16.03
C ALA A 45 3.12 -3.39 16.13
N ALA A 46 2.37 -2.39 15.66
CA ALA A 46 0.90 -2.44 15.62
C ALA A 46 0.39 -3.59 14.75
N ALA A 47 0.97 -3.83 13.57
CA ALA A 47 0.60 -4.95 12.71
C ALA A 47 0.84 -6.30 13.38
N VAL A 48 1.98 -6.48 14.06
CA VAL A 48 2.29 -7.70 14.83
C VAL A 48 1.32 -7.86 15.99
N LEU A 49 1.04 -6.81 16.75
CA LEU A 49 0.09 -6.85 17.87
C LEU A 49 -1.33 -7.19 17.38
N MET A 50 -1.78 -6.60 16.27
CA MET A 50 -3.06 -6.93 15.64
C MET A 50 -3.11 -8.40 15.19
N ALA A 51 -2.02 -8.93 14.63
CA ALA A 51 -1.93 -10.34 14.25
C ALA A 51 -1.97 -11.28 15.46
N LEU A 52 -1.23 -10.94 16.53
CA LEU A 52 -1.27 -11.66 17.80
C LEU A 52 -2.68 -11.67 18.38
N TRP A 53 -3.41 -10.56 18.30
CA TRP A 53 -4.78 -10.47 18.84
C TRP A 53 -5.79 -11.38 18.13
N ARG A 54 -5.46 -11.88 16.93
CA ARG A 54 -6.27 -12.91 16.24
C ARG A 54 -6.03 -14.32 16.76
N MET A 55 -5.01 -14.54 17.59
CA MET A 55 -4.70 -15.84 18.16
C MET A 55 -5.68 -16.18 19.30
N PRO A 56 -6.33 -17.36 19.28
CA PRO A 56 -7.35 -17.71 20.26
C PRO A 56 -6.75 -17.92 21.67
N ALA A 57 -5.54 -18.46 21.75
CA ALA A 57 -4.86 -18.73 23.01
C ALA A 57 -4.33 -17.43 23.65
N TRP A 58 -4.77 -17.14 24.88
CA TRP A 58 -4.32 -15.95 25.63
C TRP A 58 -2.84 -15.99 25.99
N TRP A 59 -2.30 -17.19 26.26
CA TRP A 59 -0.89 -17.35 26.59
C TRP A 59 0.02 -17.09 25.39
N VAL A 60 -0.39 -17.45 24.16
CA VAL A 60 0.33 -17.10 22.92
C VAL A 60 0.37 -15.59 22.74
N ARG A 61 -0.76 -14.91 23.01
CA ARG A 61 -0.83 -13.44 22.97
C ARG A 61 0.11 -12.80 23.98
N ALA A 62 0.03 -13.24 25.24
CA ALA A 62 0.89 -12.72 26.31
C ALA A 62 2.38 -12.96 26.01
N ALA A 63 2.74 -14.19 25.63
CA ALA A 63 4.11 -14.53 25.26
C ALA A 63 4.59 -13.73 24.04
N GLY A 64 3.76 -13.56 23.02
CA GLY A 64 4.08 -12.78 21.83
C GLY A 64 4.28 -11.29 22.12
N VAL A 65 3.46 -10.69 22.98
CA VAL A 65 3.60 -9.28 23.40
C VAL A 65 4.89 -9.10 24.20
N LEU A 66 5.17 -10.01 25.15
CA LEU A 66 6.39 -9.98 25.96
C LEU A 66 7.64 -10.16 25.09
N ALA A 67 7.61 -11.12 24.16
CA ALA A 67 8.71 -11.37 23.22
C ALA A 67 8.95 -10.16 22.31
N LEU A 68 7.89 -9.53 21.79
CA LEU A 68 8.01 -8.30 21.01
C LEU A 68 8.61 -7.16 21.83
N GLY A 69 8.12 -6.95 23.06
CA GLY A 69 8.65 -5.93 23.96
C GLY A 69 10.13 -6.14 24.28
N ALA A 70 10.51 -7.37 24.64
CA ALA A 70 11.90 -7.74 24.90
C ALA A 70 12.80 -7.53 23.67
N LEU A 71 12.33 -7.93 22.48
CA LEU A 71 13.04 -7.73 21.22
C LEU A 71 13.27 -6.24 20.91
N LEU A 72 12.24 -5.41 21.13
CA LEU A 72 12.32 -3.97 20.89
C LEU A 72 13.30 -3.29 21.85
N VAL A 73 13.26 -3.65 23.14
CA VAL A 73 14.21 -3.13 24.14
C VAL A 73 15.64 -3.54 23.77
N TRP A 74 15.84 -4.80 23.40
CA TRP A 74 17.15 -5.34 23.03
C TRP A 74 17.71 -4.68 21.75
N LEU A 75 16.88 -4.49 20.73
CA LEU A 75 17.29 -3.87 19.46
C LEU A 75 17.31 -2.33 19.51
N TRP A 76 16.78 -1.70 20.57
CA TRP A 76 16.59 -0.25 20.64
C TRP A 76 17.83 0.57 20.26
N PRO A 77 19.04 0.26 20.78
CA PRO A 77 20.24 1.02 20.44
C PRO A 77 20.56 0.99 18.94
N ALA A 78 20.36 -0.16 18.29
CA ALA A 78 20.57 -0.31 16.86
C ALA A 78 19.49 0.45 16.05
N LEU A 79 18.23 0.39 16.48
CA LEU A 79 17.10 1.06 15.82
C LEU A 79 17.27 2.58 15.82
N ARG A 80 17.59 3.18 16.98
CA ARG A 80 17.81 4.65 17.09
C ARG A 80 19.04 5.13 16.34
N HIS A 81 20.05 4.29 16.15
CA HIS A 81 21.25 4.65 15.40
C HIS A 81 21.05 4.54 13.88
N ASN A 82 20.13 3.68 13.43
CA ASN A 82 19.91 3.36 12.02
C ASN A 82 18.53 3.77 11.52
N VAL A 83 17.98 4.88 12.01
CA VAL A 83 16.62 5.34 11.66
C VAL A 83 16.41 5.47 10.15
N ALA A 84 17.36 6.07 9.43
CA ALA A 84 17.27 6.20 7.98
C ALA A 84 17.20 4.83 7.27
N LEU A 85 17.98 3.85 7.73
CA LEU A 85 17.94 2.48 7.21
C LEU A 85 16.57 1.82 7.46
N LEU A 86 15.94 2.07 8.61
CA LEU A 86 14.60 1.53 8.89
C LEU A 86 13.56 2.03 7.91
N TYR A 87 13.51 3.36 7.69
CA TYR A 87 12.59 3.93 6.70
C TYR A 87 12.92 3.45 5.29
N TYR A 88 14.20 3.29 4.96
CA TYR A 88 14.62 2.75 3.66
C TYR A 88 14.15 1.33 3.43
N LEU A 89 14.37 0.42 4.39
CA LEU A 89 13.94 -0.96 4.28
C LEU A 89 12.42 -1.08 4.19
N GLN A 90 11.67 -0.20 4.89
CA GLN A 90 10.22 -0.14 4.76
C GLN A 90 9.79 0.31 3.36
N HIS A 91 10.36 1.40 2.86
CA HIS A 91 10.06 1.93 1.52
C HIS A 91 10.43 0.93 0.42
N LEU A 92 11.62 0.33 0.50
CA LEU A 92 12.06 -0.71 -0.43
C LEU A 92 11.15 -1.94 -0.34
N GLY A 93 10.89 -2.42 0.88
CA GLY A 93 10.11 -3.62 1.14
C GLY A 93 8.70 -3.53 0.58
N ILE A 94 8.01 -2.40 0.78
CA ILE A 94 6.65 -2.22 0.25
C ILE A 94 6.64 -2.19 -1.29
N HIS A 95 7.59 -1.50 -1.93
CA HIS A 95 7.67 -1.43 -3.38
C HIS A 95 8.03 -2.79 -3.99
N VAL A 96 9.00 -3.51 -3.43
CA VAL A 96 9.35 -4.86 -3.89
C VAL A 96 8.18 -5.81 -3.69
N ALA A 97 7.53 -5.80 -2.52
CA ALA A 97 6.38 -6.66 -2.25
C ALA A 97 5.23 -6.42 -3.23
N LEU A 98 4.90 -5.14 -3.51
CA LEU A 98 3.87 -4.79 -4.49
C LEU A 98 4.29 -5.13 -5.92
N GLY A 99 5.55 -4.85 -6.30
CA GLY A 99 6.11 -5.23 -7.59
C GLY A 99 6.03 -6.73 -7.85
N VAL A 100 6.41 -7.55 -6.87
CA VAL A 100 6.26 -9.01 -6.91
C VAL A 100 4.79 -9.42 -6.92
N PHE A 101 3.94 -8.80 -6.12
CA PHE A 101 2.52 -9.13 -6.05
C PHE A 101 1.81 -8.94 -7.40
N PHE A 102 2.10 -7.86 -8.12
CA PHE A 102 1.62 -7.65 -9.49
C PHE A 102 2.36 -8.56 -10.47
N GLY A 103 3.69 -8.56 -10.43
CA GLY A 103 4.55 -9.20 -11.43
C GLY A 103 4.37 -10.70 -11.51
N LYS A 104 4.20 -11.38 -10.36
CA LYS A 104 3.96 -12.83 -10.33
C LYS A 104 2.71 -13.24 -11.11
N THR A 105 1.70 -12.37 -11.22
CA THR A 105 0.46 -12.67 -11.97
C THR A 105 0.62 -12.55 -13.48
N LEU A 106 1.74 -11.97 -13.94
CA LEU A 106 2.07 -11.92 -15.36
C LEU A 106 2.76 -13.21 -15.82
N LEU A 107 3.31 -13.99 -14.90
CA LEU A 107 4.03 -15.24 -15.16
C LEU A 107 3.05 -16.42 -15.25
N GLY A 108 3.26 -17.29 -16.22
CA GLY A 108 2.46 -18.51 -16.40
C GLY A 108 1.10 -18.28 -17.08
N PRO A 109 0.26 -19.34 -17.14
CA PRO A 109 -1.02 -19.33 -17.85
C PRO A 109 -2.15 -18.58 -17.09
N GLY A 110 -1.86 -18.02 -15.92
CA GLY A 110 -2.85 -17.32 -15.10
C GLY A 110 -3.23 -15.93 -15.63
N GLU A 111 -4.30 -15.36 -15.08
CA GLU A 111 -4.70 -14.00 -15.39
C GLU A 111 -3.86 -12.96 -14.63
N ALA A 112 -3.55 -11.86 -15.32
CA ALA A 112 -2.92 -10.70 -14.69
C ALA A 112 -3.84 -10.13 -13.59
N LEU A 113 -3.25 -9.55 -12.55
CA LEU A 113 -3.97 -9.08 -11.36
C LEU A 113 -5.14 -8.15 -11.69
N ILE A 114 -4.92 -7.17 -12.58
CA ILE A 114 -5.96 -6.21 -12.94
C ILE A 114 -7.02 -6.85 -13.82
N THR A 115 -6.67 -7.85 -14.65
CA THR A 115 -7.64 -8.65 -15.41
C THR A 115 -8.57 -9.40 -14.45
N ARG A 116 -8.00 -10.04 -13.42
CA ARG A 116 -8.76 -10.74 -12.39
C ARG A 116 -9.69 -9.79 -11.62
N MET A 117 -9.22 -8.59 -11.29
CA MET A 117 -10.05 -7.55 -10.65
C MET A 117 -11.17 -7.09 -11.57
N ALA A 118 -10.87 -6.82 -12.85
CA ALA A 118 -11.86 -6.43 -13.83
C ALA A 118 -12.96 -7.51 -13.96
N ARG A 119 -12.59 -8.79 -14.06
CA ARG A 119 -13.56 -9.89 -14.18
C ARG A 119 -14.52 -9.99 -12.98
N ARG A 120 -14.08 -9.59 -11.79
CA ARG A 120 -14.97 -9.53 -10.61
C ARG A 120 -15.95 -8.36 -10.66
N ILE A 121 -15.54 -7.25 -11.28
CA ILE A 121 -16.35 -6.02 -11.36
C ILE A 121 -17.35 -6.10 -12.53
N PHE A 122 -16.96 -6.70 -13.65
CA PHE A 122 -17.81 -6.83 -14.84
C PHE A 122 -18.54 -8.17 -14.82
N THR A 123 -19.88 -8.13 -14.81
CA THR A 123 -20.76 -9.30 -14.91
C THR A 123 -20.79 -9.95 -16.30
N HIS A 124 -20.09 -9.40 -17.29
CA HIS A 124 -20.03 -9.92 -18.65
C HIS A 124 -18.60 -10.35 -18.97
N GLU A 125 -18.47 -11.26 -19.95
CA GLU A 125 -17.16 -11.69 -20.42
C GLU A 125 -16.31 -10.48 -20.86
N LEU A 126 -15.05 -10.49 -20.44
CA LEU A 126 -14.11 -9.46 -20.82
C LEU A 126 -13.71 -9.68 -22.28
N SER A 127 -13.82 -8.64 -23.11
CA SER A 127 -13.28 -8.67 -24.47
C SER A 127 -11.77 -8.93 -24.45
N GLU A 128 -11.25 -9.59 -25.48
CA GLU A 128 -9.80 -9.87 -25.60
C GLU A 128 -8.96 -8.60 -25.54
N ARG A 129 -9.48 -7.49 -26.08
CA ARG A 129 -8.86 -6.16 -26.01
C ARG A 129 -8.68 -5.73 -24.56
N LYS A 130 -9.72 -5.86 -23.74
CA LYS A 130 -9.70 -5.49 -22.32
C LYS A 130 -8.80 -6.40 -21.49
N VAL A 131 -8.75 -7.69 -21.81
CA VAL A 131 -7.79 -8.64 -21.22
C VAL A 131 -6.35 -8.18 -21.50
N ARG A 132 -6.02 -7.90 -22.76
CA ARG A 132 -4.68 -7.40 -23.15
C ARG A 132 -4.34 -6.06 -22.50
N TYR A 133 -5.29 -5.13 -22.48
CA TYR A 133 -5.14 -3.83 -21.82
C TYR A 133 -4.82 -4.00 -20.33
N THR A 134 -5.66 -4.73 -19.58
CA THR A 134 -5.48 -4.92 -18.13
C THR A 134 -4.20 -5.69 -17.78
N ARG A 135 -3.74 -6.59 -18.66
CA ARG A 135 -2.41 -7.21 -18.55
C ARG A 135 -1.28 -6.19 -18.70
N ASN A 136 -1.35 -5.30 -19.70
CA ASN A 136 -0.37 -4.22 -19.89
C ASN A 136 -0.36 -3.23 -18.71
N VAL A 137 -1.53 -2.90 -18.16
CA VAL A 137 -1.61 -2.06 -16.96
C VAL A 137 -0.96 -2.77 -15.77
N THR A 138 -1.17 -4.09 -15.62
CA THR A 138 -0.51 -4.88 -14.56
C THR A 138 1.02 -4.83 -14.72
N LEU A 139 1.54 -4.96 -15.95
CA LEU A 139 2.96 -4.81 -16.24
C LEU A 139 3.48 -3.39 -15.91
N ALA A 140 2.73 -2.36 -16.27
CA ALA A 140 3.11 -0.98 -15.98
C ALA A 140 3.23 -0.73 -14.46
N TRP A 141 2.30 -1.28 -13.66
CA TRP A 141 2.41 -1.25 -12.19
C TRP A 141 3.62 -2.01 -11.67
N THR A 142 3.90 -3.21 -12.19
CA THR A 142 5.09 -3.97 -11.84
C THR A 142 6.36 -3.17 -12.09
N ILE A 143 6.50 -2.57 -13.29
CA ILE A 143 7.65 -1.75 -13.66
C ILE A 143 7.74 -0.52 -12.76
N PHE A 144 6.62 0.18 -12.51
CA PHE A 144 6.58 1.34 -11.64
C PHE A 144 7.11 1.04 -10.23
N PHE A 145 6.67 -0.07 -9.63
CA PHE A 145 7.11 -0.43 -8.28
C PHE A 145 8.60 -0.81 -8.23
N PHE A 146 9.09 -1.61 -9.18
CA PHE A 146 10.52 -1.96 -9.22
C PHE A 146 11.41 -0.77 -9.59
N ALA A 147 10.95 0.13 -10.46
CA ALA A 147 11.66 1.36 -10.78
C ALA A 147 11.76 2.28 -9.54
N ASN A 148 10.68 2.45 -8.79
CA ASN A 148 10.72 3.22 -7.53
C ASN A 148 11.63 2.57 -6.49
N ALA A 149 11.58 1.24 -6.33
CA ALA A 149 12.50 0.51 -5.46
C ALA A 149 13.96 0.77 -5.87
N LEU A 150 14.26 0.67 -7.16
CA LEU A 150 15.60 0.94 -7.69
C LEU A 150 16.02 2.38 -7.42
N VAL A 151 15.23 3.38 -7.83
CA VAL A 151 15.54 4.81 -7.60
C VAL A 151 15.74 5.10 -6.11
N SER A 152 14.89 4.57 -5.25
CA SER A 152 15.02 4.70 -3.80
C SER A 152 16.35 4.13 -3.30
N THR A 153 16.75 2.93 -3.75
CA THR A 153 18.05 2.35 -3.43
C THR A 153 19.22 3.19 -3.95
N LEU A 154 19.15 3.67 -5.20
CA LEU A 154 20.22 4.51 -5.75
C LEU A 154 20.36 5.81 -4.92
N LEU A 155 19.25 6.48 -4.62
CA LEU A 155 19.26 7.70 -3.80
C LEU A 155 19.74 7.42 -2.37
N PHE A 156 19.38 6.29 -1.77
CA PHE A 156 19.84 5.95 -0.42
C PHE A 156 21.34 5.71 -0.34
N ILE A 157 21.94 5.09 -1.37
CA ILE A 157 23.37 4.76 -1.41
C ILE A 157 24.22 5.99 -1.76
N TRP A 158 23.77 6.82 -2.71
CA TRP A 158 24.61 7.86 -3.31
C TRP A 158 24.18 9.30 -3.04
N ALA A 159 22.96 9.54 -2.56
CA ALA A 159 22.47 10.90 -2.31
C ALA A 159 22.44 11.23 -0.80
N PRO A 160 22.41 12.53 -0.44
CA PRO A 160 22.18 12.93 0.94
C PRO A 160 20.85 12.38 1.49
N PRO A 161 20.76 12.04 2.80
CA PRO A 161 19.55 11.47 3.40
C PRO A 161 18.29 12.30 3.19
N THR A 162 18.44 13.63 3.15
CA THR A 162 17.35 14.57 2.85
C THR A 162 16.75 14.36 1.46
N VAL A 163 17.60 14.19 0.44
CA VAL A 163 17.18 13.98 -0.96
C VAL A 163 16.46 12.64 -1.10
N TRP A 164 17.04 11.57 -0.54
CA TRP A 164 16.38 10.28 -0.51
C TRP A 164 15.03 10.36 0.22
N SER A 165 14.99 11.04 1.36
CA SER A 165 13.77 11.19 2.16
C SER A 165 12.65 11.94 1.44
N VAL A 166 12.98 12.97 0.64
CA VAL A 166 11.99 13.65 -0.22
C VAL A 166 11.38 12.66 -1.22
N HIS A 167 12.20 11.86 -1.90
CA HIS A 167 11.69 10.85 -2.81
C HIS A 167 10.79 9.83 -2.09
N ALA A 168 11.29 9.25 -1.01
CA ALA A 168 10.62 8.16 -0.31
C ALA A 168 9.30 8.58 0.37
N ASN A 169 9.30 9.74 1.04
CA ASN A 169 8.17 10.14 1.89
C ASN A 169 7.23 11.14 1.22
N LEU A 170 7.77 12.10 0.46
CA LEU A 170 6.97 13.20 -0.10
C LEU A 170 6.52 12.89 -1.53
N LEU A 171 7.37 12.27 -2.36
CA LEU A 171 7.08 12.05 -3.78
C LEU A 171 6.36 10.74 -4.08
N THR A 172 6.45 9.71 -3.22
CA THR A 172 5.76 8.42 -3.45
C THR A 172 4.25 8.61 -3.68
N GLY A 173 3.58 9.43 -2.87
CA GLY A 173 2.15 9.74 -3.03
C GLY A 173 1.80 10.40 -4.37
N PRO A 174 2.44 11.53 -4.71
CA PRO A 174 2.30 12.16 -6.03
C PRO A 174 2.62 11.22 -7.20
N LEU A 175 3.68 10.42 -7.13
CA LEU A 175 4.05 9.46 -8.18
C LEU A 175 2.97 8.38 -8.38
N LEU A 176 2.39 7.87 -7.28
CA LEU A 176 1.23 6.99 -7.35
C LEU A 176 0.03 7.68 -8.01
N GLY A 177 -0.24 8.94 -7.65
CA GLY A 177 -1.30 9.75 -8.25
C GLY A 177 -1.11 9.92 -9.77
N VAL A 178 0.12 10.22 -10.20
CA VAL A 178 0.48 10.32 -11.62
C VAL A 178 0.29 8.98 -12.33
N MET A 179 0.69 7.87 -11.71
CA MET A 179 0.53 6.53 -12.27
C MET A 179 -0.97 6.18 -12.47
N PHE A 180 -1.81 6.48 -11.49
CA PHE A 180 -3.27 6.31 -11.63
C PHE A 180 -3.87 7.22 -12.70
N LEU A 181 -3.45 8.49 -12.77
CA LEU A 181 -3.92 9.42 -13.78
C LEU A 181 -3.51 8.98 -15.19
N ALA A 182 -2.26 8.53 -15.36
CA ALA A 182 -1.77 8.00 -16.63
C ALA A 182 -2.57 6.77 -17.08
N GLU A 183 -2.85 5.84 -16.16
CA GLU A 183 -3.72 4.69 -16.43
C GLU A 183 -5.13 5.14 -16.84
N TYR A 184 -5.71 6.11 -16.13
CA TYR A 184 -7.04 6.63 -16.44
C TYR A 184 -7.10 7.26 -17.84
N ILE A 185 -6.11 8.09 -18.19
CA ILE A 185 -6.03 8.69 -19.53
C ILE A 185 -5.85 7.60 -20.59
N CYS A 186 -4.95 6.65 -20.40
CA CYS A 186 -4.77 5.49 -21.30
C CYS A 186 -6.07 4.72 -21.49
N ARG A 187 -6.86 4.54 -20.42
CA ARG A 187 -8.18 3.89 -20.48
C ARG A 187 -9.15 4.66 -21.38
N LEU A 188 -9.15 5.98 -21.29
CA LEU A 188 -9.98 6.85 -22.13
C LEU A 188 -9.54 6.87 -23.60
N CYS A 189 -8.25 6.65 -23.88
CA CYS A 189 -7.75 6.60 -25.26
C CYS A 189 -7.94 5.22 -25.91
N VAL A 190 -7.74 4.14 -25.17
CA VAL A 190 -7.64 2.77 -25.73
C VAL A 190 -8.97 2.01 -25.71
N LEU A 191 -9.80 2.19 -24.67
CA LEU A 191 -11.03 1.40 -24.52
C LEU A 191 -12.26 2.15 -25.07
N PRO A 192 -13.17 1.49 -25.80
CA PRO A 192 -14.45 2.08 -26.21
C PRO A 192 -15.31 2.50 -25.01
N PRO A 193 -16.19 3.51 -25.15
CA PRO A 193 -17.04 3.99 -24.04
C PRO A 193 -17.86 2.91 -23.33
N HIS A 194 -18.38 1.91 -24.05
CA HIS A 194 -19.17 0.82 -23.47
C HIS A 194 -18.35 -0.18 -22.64
N GLU A 195 -17.02 -0.23 -22.83
CA GLU A 195 -16.13 -1.08 -22.03
C GLU A 195 -15.55 -0.34 -20.81
N ARG A 196 -15.74 0.98 -20.74
CA ARG A 196 -15.35 1.81 -19.60
C ARG A 196 -16.40 1.65 -18.52
N PRO A 197 -16.06 1.17 -17.32
CA PRO A 197 -17.01 1.18 -16.22
C PRO A 197 -17.33 2.63 -15.87
N GLY A 198 -18.61 3.01 -15.93
CA GLY A 198 -19.05 4.22 -15.24
C GLY A 198 -18.83 4.04 -13.73
N ILE A 199 -18.44 5.10 -13.02
CA ILE A 199 -18.22 5.07 -11.56
C ILE A 199 -19.46 4.50 -10.84
N ALA A 200 -20.66 4.83 -11.32
CA ALA A 200 -21.92 4.30 -10.82
C ALA A 200 -22.04 2.77 -10.98
N ALA A 201 -21.55 2.18 -12.07
CA ALA A 201 -21.58 0.75 -12.30
C ALA A 201 -20.63 0.00 -11.35
N VAL A 202 -19.46 0.56 -11.06
CA VAL A 202 -18.51 0.01 -10.06
C VAL A 202 -19.13 0.03 -8.66
N VAL A 203 -19.76 1.15 -8.28
CA VAL A 203 -20.44 1.28 -6.98
C VAL A 203 -21.61 0.30 -6.85
N GLN A 204 -22.39 0.12 -7.92
CA GLN A 204 -23.50 -0.84 -7.93
C GLN A 204 -23.02 -2.29 -7.84
N ALA A 205 -21.93 -2.65 -8.54
CA ALA A 205 -21.34 -3.99 -8.46
C ALA A 205 -20.88 -4.32 -7.02
N TYR A 206 -20.16 -3.40 -6.37
CA TYR A 206 -19.74 -3.56 -4.98
C TYR A 206 -20.91 -3.69 -4.00
N ARG A 207 -21.99 -2.91 -4.19
CA ARG A 207 -23.20 -3.00 -3.36
C ARG A 207 -23.90 -4.35 -3.52
N ARG A 208 -23.96 -4.90 -4.73
CA ARG A 208 -24.56 -6.22 -5.00
C ARG A 208 -23.76 -7.35 -4.34
N GLU A 209 -22.43 -7.33 -4.44
CA GLU A 209 -21.57 -8.33 -3.81
C GLU A 209 -21.66 -8.28 -2.28
N SER A 210 -21.71 -7.06 -1.70
CA SER A 210 -21.88 -6.87 -0.26
C SER A 210 -23.23 -7.42 0.23
N ALA A 211 -24.32 -7.15 -0.50
CA ALA A 211 -25.65 -7.65 -0.17
C ALA A 211 -25.75 -9.18 -0.26
N GLN A 212 -25.14 -9.79 -1.28
CA GLN A 212 -25.09 -11.25 -1.43
C GLN A 212 -24.27 -11.93 -0.32
N ARG A 213 -23.15 -11.32 0.08
CA ARG A 213 -22.32 -11.85 1.18
C ARG A 213 -23.01 -11.74 2.54
N SER A 214 -23.83 -10.72 2.74
CA SER A 214 -24.70 -10.58 3.93
C SER A 214 -25.86 -11.57 3.91
N ALA A 215 -26.49 -11.82 2.76
CA ALA A 215 -27.58 -12.78 2.62
C ALA A 215 -27.13 -14.26 2.72
N GLY A 216 -25.90 -14.56 2.29
CA GLY A 216 -25.30 -15.89 2.44
C GLY A 216 -24.86 -16.23 3.85
N HIS A 217 -24.85 -15.26 4.79
CA HIS A 217 -24.54 -15.46 6.20
C HIS A 217 -25.80 -15.58 7.08
N THR A 218 -26.99 -15.49 6.48
CA THR A 218 -28.30 -15.58 7.17
C THR A 218 -29.08 -16.87 6.91
N LEU A 219 -28.47 -17.88 6.27
CA LEU A 219 -29.05 -19.22 6.19
C LEU A 219 -28.55 -20.05 7.39
N PRO A 220 -29.43 -20.47 8.31
CA PRO A 220 -29.09 -21.30 9.47
C PRO A 220 -28.67 -22.73 9.06
#